data_AF-A0A6L9Z1Y6-F1
#
_entry.id   AF-A0A6L9Z1Y6-F1
#
_cell.length_a   1.000
_cell.length_b   1.000
_cell.length_c   1.000
_cell.angle_alpha   90.00
_cell.angle_beta   90.00
_cell.angle_gamma   90.00
#
_symmetry.space_group_name_H-M   'P 1'
#
loop_
_entity.id
_entity.type
_entity.pdbx_description
1 polymer ?
#
loop_
_entity_poly.entity_id
_entity_poly.type
_entity_poly.pdbx_seq_one_letter_code
_entity_poly.pdbx_strand_id
1 'polypeptide(L)'
;MVKSIYQKLAVVAVSSSIFNFALIGLETNSAQATNLLFNSSFENGLPIGQETTLTTLGGGLSAATDWNTWNNTGATTTTELLPSTLANGADTMLHVTTNGQNNGIFQVFLPFNTGPNEVISSAWVYALSGRVGIGTGNGGGTGLDTISTTIGEWEFLQASNGLSPANEFIVYSASAEGAEFYVDLASIEQPPEPSSVPEPGTILGLMTVGVGILLRKSRKVW
;
A
#
# COMPACT_ATOMS: atom_id res chain seq x y z
N MET A 1 -2.57 60.53 0.60
CA MET A 1 -3.09 59.42 1.42
C MET A 1 -1.90 58.55 1.80
N VAL A 2 -1.63 58.43 3.11
CA VAL A 2 -0.38 57.91 3.71
C VAL A 2 -0.50 56.42 4.01
N LYS A 3 0.54 55.62 3.70
CA LYS A 3 1.25 54.65 4.58
C LYS A 3 2.12 53.72 3.72
N SER A 4 3.45 53.91 3.72
CA SER A 4 4.47 53.26 4.61
C SER A 4 4.89 51.90 4.04
N ILE A 5 6.02 51.74 3.33
CA ILE A 5 7.45 51.82 3.74
C ILE A 5 7.73 50.91 4.96
N TYR A 6 8.63 49.92 4.90
CA TYR A 6 10.06 49.96 5.27
C TYR A 6 10.54 48.48 5.42
N GLN A 7 11.82 48.07 5.37
CA GLN A 7 13.12 48.55 4.90
C GLN A 7 14.08 47.36 5.11
N LYS A 8 15.15 47.27 4.31
CA LYS A 8 16.31 46.44 4.63
C LYS A 8 16.91 46.88 5.97
N LEU A 9 17.25 45.92 6.84
CA LEU A 9 18.22 46.16 7.92
C LEU A 9 19.31 45.10 7.86
N ALA A 10 20.53 45.57 7.54
CA ALA A 10 21.74 44.94 7.99
C ALA A 10 21.89 45.25 9.49
N VAL A 11 22.17 44.24 10.31
CA VAL A 11 22.56 44.42 11.70
C VAL A 11 23.97 43.87 11.89
N VAL A 12 24.85 44.80 12.27
CA VAL A 12 26.23 44.60 12.70
C VAL A 12 26.24 43.87 14.05
N ALA A 13 27.15 42.92 14.20
CA ALA A 13 27.30 42.10 15.40
C ALA A 13 27.69 42.91 16.64
N VAL A 14 27.05 42.60 17.78
CA VAL A 14 27.57 42.85 19.11
C VAL A 14 27.30 41.62 19.98
N SER A 15 28.31 41.18 20.72
CA SER A 15 28.31 39.95 21.51
C SER A 15 27.31 39.97 22.67
N SER A 16 26.56 38.89 22.85
CA SER A 16 26.31 38.21 24.13
C SER A 16 25.42 36.99 23.88
N SER A 17 25.70 35.92 24.60
CA SER A 17 25.23 34.54 24.40
C SER A 17 23.73 34.40 24.14
N ILE A 18 23.37 33.73 23.04
CA ILE A 18 22.00 33.24 22.80
C ILE A 18 22.10 31.81 22.27
N PHE A 19 21.33 30.93 22.91
CA PHE A 19 21.17 29.50 22.63
C PHE A 19 20.90 29.25 21.13
N ASN A 20 21.72 28.41 20.49
CA ASN A 20 21.35 27.77 19.24
C ASN A 20 20.24 26.76 19.51
N PHE A 21 18.98 27.14 19.27
CA PHE A 21 17.97 26.13 18.95
C PHE A 21 18.26 25.64 17.53
N ALA A 22 18.97 24.52 17.43
CA ALA A 22 18.98 23.75 16.21
C ALA A 22 17.54 23.25 16.00
N LEU A 23 16.83 23.88 15.05
CA LEU A 23 15.60 23.34 14.52
C LEU A 23 15.98 22.10 13.72
N ILE A 24 15.97 20.93 14.36
CA ILE A 24 16.08 19.66 13.66
C ILE A 24 14.77 19.52 12.89
N GLY A 25 14.81 19.81 11.59
CA GLY A 25 13.77 19.37 10.69
C GLY A 25 13.74 17.85 10.77
N LEU A 26 12.68 17.29 11.39
CA LEU A 26 12.31 15.91 11.13
C LEU A 26 11.85 15.87 9.67
N GLU A 27 12.77 15.63 8.75
CA GLU A 27 12.39 15.10 7.45
C GLU A 27 11.92 13.68 7.71
N THR A 28 10.60 13.51 7.85
CA THR A 28 9.99 12.19 7.76
C THR A 28 10.22 11.72 6.33
N ASN A 29 11.33 11.01 6.10
CA ASN A 29 11.45 10.11 4.97
C ASN A 29 10.32 9.09 5.15
N SER A 30 9.15 9.36 4.56
CA SER A 30 8.17 8.31 4.33
C SER A 30 8.85 7.29 3.44
N ALA A 31 9.29 6.17 4.01
CA ALA A 31 9.64 5.03 3.21
C ALA A 31 8.40 4.73 2.36
N GLN A 32 8.48 4.95 1.04
CA GLN A 32 7.41 4.48 0.14
C GLN A 32 7.31 2.97 0.36
N ALA A 33 6.14 2.51 0.79
CA ALA A 33 5.88 1.09 0.86
C ALA A 33 6.08 0.51 -0.55
N THR A 34 6.90 -0.54 -0.65
CA THR A 34 7.12 -1.21 -1.95
C THR A 34 5.90 -2.05 -2.25
N ASN A 35 5.30 -1.86 -3.42
CA ASN A 35 4.19 -2.68 -3.89
C ASN A 35 4.64 -4.15 -4.01
N LEU A 36 3.90 -5.07 -3.39
CA LEU A 36 4.20 -6.50 -3.44
C LEU A 36 3.75 -7.17 -4.75
N LEU A 37 2.90 -6.51 -5.54
CA LEU A 37 2.42 -7.05 -6.81
C LEU A 37 3.44 -6.90 -7.95
N PHE A 38 3.53 -7.92 -8.78
CA PHE A 38 4.25 -7.89 -10.04
C PHE A 38 3.36 -7.34 -11.14
N ASN A 39 3.95 -6.59 -12.07
CA ASN A 39 3.23 -6.02 -13.22
C ASN A 39 1.91 -5.35 -12.81
N SER A 40 1.97 -4.58 -11.73
CA SER A 40 0.78 -4.09 -11.01
C SER A 40 0.02 -3.01 -11.77
N SER A 41 0.68 -2.41 -12.77
CA SER A 41 0.13 -1.45 -13.73
C SER A 41 -0.13 -2.07 -15.11
N PHE A 42 -0.04 -3.40 -15.25
CA PHE A 42 -0.38 -4.16 -16.46
C PHE A 42 0.42 -3.86 -17.74
N GLU A 43 1.57 -3.20 -17.62
CA GLU A 43 2.44 -2.76 -18.72
C GLU A 43 3.12 -3.88 -19.52
N ASN A 44 3.01 -5.12 -19.05
CA ASN A 44 3.63 -6.28 -19.67
C ASN A 44 2.59 -7.38 -19.91
N GLY A 45 2.61 -7.98 -21.09
CA GLY A 45 1.71 -9.07 -21.44
C GLY A 45 1.71 -9.38 -22.92
N LEU A 46 0.58 -9.92 -23.39
CA LEU A 46 0.32 -10.09 -24.81
C LEU A 46 0.26 -8.73 -25.52
N PRO A 47 0.47 -8.69 -26.84
CA PRO A 47 0.21 -7.49 -27.64
C PRO A 47 -1.19 -6.91 -27.36
N ILE A 48 -1.30 -5.58 -27.36
CA ILE A 48 -2.57 -4.87 -27.16
C ILE A 48 -3.65 -5.42 -28.11
N GLY A 49 -4.84 -5.71 -27.55
CA GLY A 49 -5.98 -6.28 -28.26
C GLY A 49 -5.90 -7.78 -28.55
N GLN A 50 -4.85 -8.47 -28.07
CA GLN A 50 -4.80 -9.93 -28.10
C GLN A 50 -5.39 -10.52 -26.81
N GLU A 51 -6.38 -11.39 -26.97
CA GLU A 51 -7.15 -11.97 -25.86
C GLU A 51 -6.61 -13.34 -25.40
N THR A 52 -6.77 -13.62 -24.11
CA THR A 52 -6.80 -14.99 -23.56
C THR A 52 -8.20 -15.34 -23.06
N THR A 53 -8.63 -16.59 -23.28
CA THR A 53 -9.95 -17.08 -22.86
C THR A 53 -9.82 -18.32 -21.97
N LEU A 54 -10.55 -18.35 -20.84
CA LEU A 54 -10.72 -19.51 -19.97
C LEU A 54 -12.21 -19.90 -19.90
N THR A 55 -12.56 -21.08 -20.40
CA THR A 55 -13.95 -21.61 -20.38
C THR A 55 -14.02 -22.93 -19.61
N THR A 56 -13.98 -22.83 -18.29
CA THR A 56 -14.10 -23.96 -17.35
C THR A 56 -14.22 -23.42 -15.93
N LEU A 57 -14.53 -24.28 -14.96
CA LEU A 57 -14.19 -24.07 -13.55
C LEU A 57 -12.69 -24.34 -13.36
N GLY A 58 -11.98 -23.47 -12.64
CA GLY A 58 -10.55 -23.59 -12.36
C GLY A 58 -9.72 -22.39 -12.83
N GLY A 59 -8.40 -22.60 -12.97
CA GLY A 59 -7.43 -21.54 -13.29
C GLY A 59 -6.92 -21.56 -14.72
N GLY A 60 -6.47 -20.40 -15.20
CA GLY A 60 -5.86 -20.19 -16.52
C GLY A 60 -4.92 -19.00 -16.53
N LEU A 61 -4.27 -18.77 -17.67
CA LEU A 61 -3.44 -17.58 -17.88
C LEU A 61 -4.32 -16.34 -18.10
N SER A 62 -3.80 -15.18 -17.72
CA SER A 62 -4.29 -13.86 -18.16
C SER A 62 -3.48 -13.37 -19.36
N ALA A 63 -3.98 -12.35 -20.05
CA ALA A 63 -3.24 -11.61 -21.07
C ALA A 63 -2.11 -10.75 -20.47
N ALA A 64 -2.21 -10.37 -19.20
CA ALA A 64 -1.14 -9.68 -18.47
C ALA A 64 -0.14 -10.67 -17.85
N THR A 65 1.15 -10.41 -18.04
CA THR A 65 2.23 -11.21 -17.43
C THR A 65 2.10 -11.18 -15.90
N ASP A 66 2.39 -12.32 -15.26
CA ASP A 66 2.31 -12.55 -13.80
C ASP A 66 0.89 -12.49 -13.19
N TRP A 67 -0.14 -12.31 -14.01
CA TRP A 67 -1.54 -12.43 -13.60
C TRP A 67 -2.16 -13.69 -14.16
N ASN A 68 -3.11 -14.26 -13.43
CA ASN A 68 -3.83 -15.46 -13.82
C ASN A 68 -5.34 -15.21 -13.76
N THR A 69 -6.10 -16.03 -14.47
CA THR A 69 -7.56 -16.07 -14.40
C THR A 69 -8.00 -17.21 -13.49
N TRP A 70 -9.09 -17.01 -12.76
CA TRP A 70 -9.74 -18.08 -11.99
C TRP A 70 -11.25 -17.96 -12.06
N ASN A 71 -11.90 -19.09 -12.31
CA ASN A 71 -13.33 -19.25 -12.33
C ASN A 71 -13.76 -20.15 -11.17
N ASN A 72 -14.37 -19.55 -10.14
CA ASN A 72 -15.00 -20.27 -9.03
C ASN A 72 -16.34 -20.92 -9.43
N THR A 73 -16.90 -20.52 -10.57
CA THR A 73 -18.10 -21.13 -11.18
C THR A 73 -17.78 -21.69 -12.57
N GLY A 74 -18.67 -22.50 -13.13
CA GLY A 74 -18.55 -22.91 -14.53
C GLY A 74 -18.84 -21.72 -15.45
N ALA A 75 -17.80 -21.00 -15.86
CA ALA A 75 -17.90 -19.72 -16.56
C ALA A 75 -16.87 -19.59 -17.69
N THR A 76 -17.05 -18.53 -18.48
CA THR A 76 -16.06 -18.02 -19.43
C THR A 76 -15.52 -16.70 -18.89
N THR A 77 -14.19 -16.61 -18.78
CA THR A 77 -13.48 -15.38 -18.48
C THR A 77 -12.51 -15.07 -19.60
N THR A 78 -12.54 -13.85 -20.11
CA THR A 78 -11.60 -13.33 -21.10
C THR A 78 -10.80 -12.19 -20.52
N THR A 79 -9.56 -12.03 -20.99
CA THR A 79 -8.73 -10.88 -20.64
C THR A 79 -7.93 -10.41 -21.84
N GLU A 80 -7.72 -9.10 -21.95
CA GLU A 80 -6.87 -8.48 -22.98
C GLU A 80 -6.25 -7.17 -22.45
N LEU A 81 -5.06 -6.82 -22.93
CA LEU A 81 -4.46 -5.52 -22.65
C LEU A 81 -5.00 -4.47 -23.63
N LEU A 82 -5.41 -3.32 -23.11
CA LEU A 82 -5.87 -2.16 -23.88
C LEU A 82 -5.12 -0.90 -23.45
N PRO A 83 -5.05 0.15 -24.28
CA PRO A 83 -4.55 1.46 -23.84
C PRO A 83 -5.37 1.96 -22.65
N SER A 84 -4.72 2.44 -21.59
CA SER A 84 -5.42 2.90 -20.39
C SER A 84 -6.23 4.17 -20.69
N THR A 85 -7.42 4.26 -20.10
CA THR A 85 -8.26 5.46 -20.12
C THR A 85 -8.26 6.18 -18.77
N LEU A 86 -7.52 5.68 -17.79
CA LEU A 86 -7.38 6.30 -16.47
C LEU A 86 -6.53 7.56 -16.59
N ALA A 87 -7.06 8.69 -16.12
CA ALA A 87 -6.33 9.95 -16.12
C ALA A 87 -5.12 9.87 -15.18
N ASN A 88 -3.92 10.09 -15.70
CA ASN A 88 -2.65 9.86 -14.99
C ASN A 88 -2.46 8.38 -14.55
N GLY A 89 -3.09 7.44 -15.27
CA GLY A 89 -2.88 6.01 -15.12
C GLY A 89 -1.58 5.52 -15.76
N ALA A 90 -1.48 4.21 -15.93
CA ALA A 90 -0.40 3.58 -16.69
C ALA A 90 -0.65 3.73 -18.21
N ASP A 91 0.23 3.18 -19.07
CA ASP A 91 0.01 3.25 -20.52
C ASP A 91 -1.06 2.24 -20.96
N THR A 92 -1.21 1.14 -20.21
CA THR A 92 -2.17 0.08 -20.46
C THR A 92 -3.06 -0.21 -19.25
N MET A 93 -4.25 -0.75 -19.53
CA MET A 93 -5.16 -1.33 -18.55
C MET A 93 -5.51 -2.75 -18.97
N LEU A 94 -5.84 -3.60 -18.01
CA LEU A 94 -6.35 -4.93 -18.30
C LEU A 94 -7.88 -4.88 -18.40
N HIS A 95 -8.41 -5.32 -19.54
CA HIS A 95 -9.83 -5.57 -19.73
C HIS A 95 -10.14 -7.00 -19.32
N VAL A 96 -11.19 -7.20 -18.52
CA VAL A 96 -11.63 -8.49 -18.02
C VAL A 96 -13.13 -8.62 -18.22
N THR A 97 -13.56 -9.70 -18.86
CA THR A 97 -14.97 -10.05 -18.99
C THR A 97 -15.18 -11.43 -18.38
N THR A 98 -16.17 -11.57 -17.52
CA THR A 98 -16.59 -12.88 -17.01
C THR A 98 -18.11 -12.96 -16.93
N ASN A 99 -18.68 -14.14 -17.17
CA ASN A 99 -20.12 -14.39 -17.13
C ASN A 99 -20.57 -15.17 -15.88
N GLY A 100 -19.80 -15.10 -14.78
CA GLY A 100 -20.19 -15.70 -13.51
C GLY A 100 -19.63 -14.96 -12.30
N GLN A 101 -20.28 -15.15 -11.16
CA GLN A 101 -19.89 -14.55 -9.89
C GLN A 101 -18.58 -15.12 -9.35
N ASN A 102 -17.82 -14.28 -8.64
CA ASN A 102 -16.56 -14.60 -7.98
C ASN A 102 -15.52 -15.18 -8.96
N ASN A 103 -15.55 -14.72 -10.20
CA ASN A 103 -14.57 -15.06 -11.23
C ASN A 103 -13.80 -13.81 -11.63
N GLY A 104 -12.59 -13.96 -12.16
CA GLY A 104 -11.82 -12.84 -12.68
C GLY A 104 -10.34 -13.15 -12.67
N ILE A 105 -9.54 -12.20 -12.21
CA ILE A 105 -8.08 -12.31 -12.19
C ILE A 105 -7.54 -12.36 -10.77
N PHE A 106 -6.36 -12.95 -10.61
CA PHE A 106 -5.63 -12.99 -9.35
C PHE A 106 -4.11 -13.00 -9.58
N GLN A 107 -3.39 -12.67 -8.52
CA GLN A 107 -1.96 -12.87 -8.43
C GLN A 107 -1.60 -13.41 -7.05
N VAL A 108 -0.90 -14.54 -7.03
CA VAL A 108 -0.21 -15.04 -5.84
C VAL A 108 1.16 -14.38 -5.82
N PHE A 109 1.33 -13.38 -4.97
CA PHE A 109 2.55 -12.56 -4.90
C PHE A 109 3.58 -13.11 -3.90
N LEU A 110 3.18 -14.04 -3.03
CA LEU A 110 4.07 -14.77 -2.11
C LEU A 110 3.63 -16.24 -2.00
N PRO A 111 4.49 -17.16 -1.52
CA PRO A 111 4.09 -18.56 -1.31
C PRO A 111 2.88 -18.71 -0.35
N PHE A 112 2.08 -19.76 -0.58
CA PHE A 112 0.96 -20.11 0.31
C PHE A 112 1.41 -20.25 1.78
N ASN A 113 0.57 -19.79 2.71
CA ASN A 113 0.87 -19.68 4.15
C ASN A 113 2.09 -18.80 4.50
N THR A 114 2.50 -17.90 3.60
CA THR A 114 3.50 -16.87 3.90
C THR A 114 2.93 -15.48 3.64
N GLY A 115 3.68 -14.44 4.03
CA GLY A 115 3.30 -13.04 3.83
C GLY A 115 2.96 -12.29 5.11
N PRO A 116 2.74 -10.97 5.01
CA PRO A 116 2.33 -10.13 6.13
C PRO A 116 0.98 -10.52 6.73
N ASN A 117 0.79 -10.19 8.01
CA ASN A 117 -0.50 -10.33 8.66
C ASN A 117 -1.48 -9.21 8.27
N GLU A 118 -0.94 -8.03 7.97
CA GLU A 118 -1.69 -6.83 7.65
C GLU A 118 -1.11 -6.16 6.41
N VAL A 119 -1.98 -5.89 5.44
CA VAL A 119 -1.69 -5.09 4.24
C VAL A 119 -2.89 -4.22 3.90
N ILE A 120 -2.64 -3.17 3.14
CA ILE A 120 -3.66 -2.40 2.44
C ILE A 120 -3.53 -2.75 0.97
N SER A 121 -4.65 -3.18 0.39
CA SER A 121 -4.77 -3.48 -1.03
C SER A 121 -5.55 -2.38 -1.73
N SER A 122 -5.19 -2.10 -2.97
CA SER A 122 -5.97 -1.17 -3.80
C SER A 122 -5.88 -1.47 -5.29
N ALA A 123 -6.84 -0.97 -6.06
CA ALA A 123 -6.80 -0.94 -7.52
C ALA A 123 -7.78 0.12 -8.04
N TRP A 124 -7.47 0.69 -9.21
CA TRP A 124 -8.46 1.44 -9.98
C TRP A 124 -9.29 0.47 -10.80
N VAL A 125 -10.61 0.59 -10.74
CA VAL A 125 -11.54 -0.26 -11.48
C VAL A 125 -12.55 0.60 -12.22
N TYR A 126 -12.84 0.26 -13.48
CA TYR A 126 -13.92 0.84 -14.26
C TYR A 126 -14.89 -0.28 -14.63
N ALA A 127 -16.02 -0.38 -13.93
CA ALA A 127 -17.04 -1.39 -14.25
C ALA A 127 -17.87 -0.94 -15.46
N LEU A 128 -17.87 -1.72 -16.54
CA LEU A 128 -18.72 -1.54 -17.72
C LEU A 128 -20.09 -2.19 -17.49
N SER A 129 -20.08 -3.38 -16.88
CA SER A 129 -21.28 -4.09 -16.45
C SER A 129 -21.02 -4.89 -15.17
N GLY A 130 -22.08 -5.16 -14.41
CA GLY A 130 -21.95 -5.84 -13.12
C GLY A 130 -21.22 -4.99 -12.06
N ARG A 131 -20.76 -5.65 -11.00
CA ARG A 131 -19.94 -5.08 -9.93
C ARG A 131 -18.66 -5.86 -9.81
N VAL A 132 -17.61 -5.20 -9.33
CA VAL A 132 -16.27 -5.77 -9.21
C VAL A 132 -15.81 -5.57 -7.79
N GLY A 133 -15.21 -6.57 -7.18
CA GLY A 133 -14.58 -6.47 -5.88
C GLY A 133 -13.10 -6.79 -5.94
N ILE A 134 -12.38 -6.26 -4.97
CA ILE A 134 -10.99 -6.63 -4.70
C ILE A 134 -10.91 -7.34 -3.36
N GLY A 135 -9.88 -8.17 -3.18
CA GLY A 135 -9.65 -8.84 -1.93
C GLY A 135 -8.23 -9.38 -1.79
N THR A 136 -7.78 -9.55 -0.56
CA THR A 136 -6.44 -10.03 -0.24
C THR A 136 -6.50 -11.10 0.85
N GLY A 137 -5.78 -12.19 0.62
CA GLY A 137 -5.85 -13.35 1.50
C GLY A 137 -4.74 -14.36 1.30
N ASN A 138 -5.02 -15.62 1.67
CA ASN A 138 -4.08 -16.72 1.72
C ASN A 138 -4.48 -17.82 0.72
N GLY A 139 -3.99 -17.71 -0.52
CA GLY A 139 -4.39 -18.56 -1.64
C GLY A 139 -5.92 -18.66 -1.78
N GLY A 140 -6.43 -19.81 -2.23
CA GLY A 140 -7.86 -20.01 -2.53
C GLY A 140 -8.88 -19.81 -1.37
N GLY A 141 -8.45 -19.37 -0.18
CA GLY A 141 -9.33 -18.83 0.86
C GLY A 141 -9.61 -17.32 0.74
N THR A 142 -9.05 -16.63 -0.25
CA THR A 142 -9.25 -15.18 -0.46
C THR A 142 -10.69 -14.87 -0.90
N GLY A 143 -11.33 -13.93 -0.20
CA GLY A 143 -12.67 -13.40 -0.53
C GLY A 143 -12.61 -11.92 -0.88
N LEU A 144 -13.75 -11.32 -1.26
CA LEU A 144 -13.83 -9.88 -1.55
C LEU A 144 -13.87 -9.07 -0.26
N ASP A 145 -12.99 -8.08 -0.15
CA ASP A 145 -12.86 -7.18 1.01
C ASP A 145 -13.61 -5.85 0.78
N THR A 146 -13.72 -5.42 -0.48
CA THR A 146 -14.55 -4.27 -0.90
C THR A 146 -15.07 -4.46 -2.31
N ILE A 147 -16.15 -3.76 -2.66
CA ILE A 147 -16.88 -3.90 -3.93
C ILE A 147 -17.18 -2.51 -4.49
N SER A 148 -17.06 -2.37 -5.82
CA SER A 148 -17.40 -1.16 -6.55
C SER A 148 -18.86 -0.74 -6.36
N THR A 149 -19.06 0.56 -6.33
CA THR A 149 -20.37 1.19 -6.20
C THR A 149 -20.82 1.86 -7.49
N THR A 150 -19.90 2.13 -8.41
CA THR A 150 -20.15 2.86 -9.66
C THR A 150 -20.01 1.95 -10.89
N ILE A 151 -20.64 2.38 -11.99
CA ILE A 151 -20.55 1.79 -13.34
C ILE A 151 -20.32 2.95 -14.29
N GLY A 152 -19.46 2.77 -15.28
CA GLY A 152 -19.18 3.81 -16.29
C GLY A 152 -18.24 4.92 -15.81
N GLU A 153 -17.51 4.70 -14.72
CA GLU A 153 -16.45 5.59 -14.23
C GLU A 153 -15.36 4.83 -13.48
N TRP A 154 -14.17 5.42 -13.41
CA TRP A 154 -13.05 4.89 -12.64
C TRP A 154 -13.30 5.11 -11.14
N GLU A 155 -13.27 4.03 -10.38
CA GLU A 155 -13.40 4.01 -8.92
C GLU A 155 -12.12 3.42 -8.31
N PHE A 156 -11.56 4.13 -7.33
CA PHE A 156 -10.43 3.62 -6.56
C PHE A 156 -10.96 2.75 -5.41
N LEU A 157 -10.72 1.44 -5.50
CA LEU A 157 -11.07 0.50 -4.45
C LEU A 157 -9.87 0.32 -3.54
N GLN A 158 -10.11 0.34 -2.22
CA GLN A 158 -9.08 0.09 -1.21
C GLN A 158 -9.68 -0.65 -0.02
N ALA A 159 -8.94 -1.65 0.49
CA ALA A 159 -9.33 -2.40 1.69
C ALA A 159 -8.12 -3.02 2.38
N SER A 160 -8.22 -3.22 3.70
CA SER A 160 -7.35 -4.13 4.43
C SER A 160 -7.63 -5.58 4.04
N ASN A 161 -6.63 -6.46 4.12
CA ASN A 161 -6.80 -7.87 3.81
C ASN A 161 -7.83 -8.55 4.73
N GLY A 162 -8.75 -9.32 4.15
CA GLY A 162 -9.74 -10.10 4.90
C GLY A 162 -9.20 -11.39 5.53
N LEU A 163 -8.09 -11.93 5.00
CA LEU A 163 -7.45 -13.14 5.52
C LEU A 163 -5.93 -12.95 5.64
N SER A 164 -5.32 -13.62 6.62
CA SER A 164 -3.87 -13.65 6.84
C SER A 164 -3.33 -15.09 6.85
N PRO A 165 -2.03 -15.29 6.52
CA PRO A 165 -1.13 -14.28 5.97
C PRO A 165 -1.51 -13.90 4.53
N ALA A 166 -1.28 -12.63 4.16
CA ALA A 166 -1.61 -12.09 2.85
C ALA A 166 -0.55 -12.48 1.80
N ASN A 167 -0.93 -13.30 0.84
CA ASN A 167 -0.10 -13.74 -0.29
C ASN A 167 -0.82 -13.83 -1.63
N GLU A 168 -2.13 -13.61 -1.67
CA GLU A 168 -2.92 -13.57 -2.89
C GLU A 168 -3.78 -12.31 -2.93
N PHE A 169 -3.84 -11.68 -4.10
CA PHE A 169 -4.73 -10.57 -4.41
C PHE A 169 -5.68 -10.97 -5.54
N ILE A 170 -6.97 -10.67 -5.40
CA ILE A 170 -8.01 -10.98 -6.38
C ILE A 170 -8.70 -9.70 -6.87
N VAL A 171 -9.12 -9.69 -8.13
CA VAL A 171 -10.07 -8.73 -8.70
C VAL A 171 -11.14 -9.51 -9.43
N TYR A 172 -12.29 -9.71 -8.78
CA TYR A 172 -13.34 -10.60 -9.24
C TYR A 172 -14.68 -9.88 -9.44
N SER A 173 -15.52 -10.45 -10.29
CA SER A 173 -16.92 -10.07 -10.37
C SER A 173 -17.64 -10.37 -9.05
N ALA A 174 -18.34 -9.36 -8.53
CA ALA A 174 -19.23 -9.49 -7.38
C ALA A 174 -20.69 -9.79 -7.78
N SER A 175 -21.03 -9.61 -9.07
CA SER A 175 -22.38 -9.79 -9.60
C SER A 175 -22.67 -11.25 -9.99
N ALA A 176 -23.92 -11.70 -9.80
CA ALA A 176 -24.34 -13.07 -10.11
C ALA A 176 -24.06 -13.48 -11.57
N GLU A 177 -24.39 -12.59 -12.51
CA GLU A 177 -24.23 -12.79 -13.96
C GLU A 177 -22.81 -12.53 -14.47
N GLY A 178 -21.85 -12.28 -13.57
CA GLY A 178 -20.52 -11.83 -13.92
C GLY A 178 -20.40 -10.32 -14.09
N ALA A 179 -19.27 -9.87 -14.63
CA ALA A 179 -18.94 -8.46 -14.82
C ALA A 179 -17.99 -8.28 -16.01
N GLU A 180 -18.02 -7.08 -16.58
CA GLU A 180 -17.07 -6.60 -17.58
C GLU A 180 -16.44 -5.34 -17.02
N PHE A 181 -15.12 -5.28 -16.97
CA PHE A 181 -14.42 -4.17 -16.31
C PHE A 181 -13.00 -3.96 -16.82
N TYR A 182 -12.51 -2.74 -16.64
CA TYR A 182 -11.09 -2.42 -16.71
C TYR A 182 -10.48 -2.35 -15.31
N VAL A 183 -9.22 -2.72 -15.20
CA VAL A 183 -8.43 -2.56 -13.98
C VAL A 183 -7.05 -2.00 -14.30
N ASP A 184 -6.55 -1.10 -13.45
CA ASP A 184 -5.23 -0.47 -13.56
C ASP A 184 -4.67 -0.14 -12.16
N LEU A 185 -3.35 0.06 -12.07
CA LEU A 185 -2.61 0.50 -10.90
C LEU A 185 -2.99 -0.24 -9.60
N ALA A 186 -2.93 -1.57 -9.63
CA ALA A 186 -3.12 -2.38 -8.44
C ALA A 186 -1.95 -2.19 -7.45
N SER A 187 -2.22 -2.30 -6.16
CA SER A 187 -1.18 -2.30 -5.13
C SER A 187 -1.50 -3.18 -3.93
N ILE A 188 -0.43 -3.73 -3.35
CA ILE A 188 -0.42 -4.32 -2.02
C ILE A 188 0.73 -3.68 -1.26
N GLU A 189 0.41 -2.98 -0.18
CA GLU A 189 1.38 -2.27 0.65
C GLU A 189 1.23 -2.70 2.12
N GLN A 190 2.35 -2.90 2.80
CA GLN A 190 2.34 -3.05 4.26
C GLN A 190 2.10 -1.67 4.88
N PRO A 191 1.16 -1.55 5.85
CA PRO A 191 1.05 -0.32 6.62
C PRO A 191 2.40 -0.04 7.31
N PRO A 192 2.78 1.23 7.48
CA PRO A 192 4.00 1.56 8.19
C PRO A 192 3.95 0.96 9.58
N GLU A 193 4.95 0.15 9.92
CA GLU A 193 5.11 -0.38 11.27
C GLU A 193 5.00 0.77 12.27
N PRO A 194 4.21 0.63 13.35
CA PRO A 194 4.13 1.67 14.37
C PRO A 194 5.55 1.92 14.87
N SER A 195 6.02 3.16 14.73
CA SER A 195 7.34 3.55 15.22
C SER A 195 7.41 3.12 16.68
N SER A 196 8.33 2.20 16.98
CA SER A 196 8.52 1.75 18.35
C SER A 196 8.87 2.98 19.17
N VAL A 197 7.90 3.50 19.93
CA VAL A 197 8.17 4.52 20.94
C VAL A 197 9.21 3.88 21.85
N PRO A 198 10.43 4.43 21.97
CA PRO A 198 11.39 3.87 22.90
C PRO A 198 10.72 3.91 24.27
N GLU A 199 10.54 2.73 24.88
CA GLU A 199 9.96 2.66 26.22
C GLU A 199 10.75 3.60 27.14
N PRO A 200 10.09 4.40 28.00
CA PRO A 200 10.76 5.23 29.00
C PRO A 200 11.37 4.32 30.09
N GLY A 201 12.44 3.61 29.74
CA GLY A 201 13.07 2.57 30.56
C GLY A 201 14.57 2.74 30.76
N THR A 202 15.21 3.80 30.25
CA THR A 202 16.66 4.00 30.45
C THR A 202 17.05 5.47 30.72
N ILE A 203 16.43 6.11 31.72
CA ILE A 203 17.06 7.23 32.45
C ILE A 203 17.26 6.80 33.90
N LEU A 204 18.09 5.77 34.12
CA LEU A 204 18.63 5.39 35.42
C LEU A 204 20.13 5.09 35.36
N GLY A 205 20.82 5.63 34.34
CA GLY A 205 22.25 5.40 34.09
C GLY A 205 23.19 6.56 34.44
N LEU A 206 22.71 7.64 35.06
CA LEU A 206 23.53 8.84 35.32
C LEU A 206 23.23 9.49 36.68
N MET A 207 23.37 8.71 37.75
CA MET A 207 23.52 9.24 39.13
C MET A 207 24.63 8.48 39.86
N THR A 208 25.82 8.40 39.27
CA THR A 208 27.07 8.17 40.02
C THR A 208 27.82 9.49 40.13
N VAL A 209 27.22 10.44 40.86
CA VAL A 209 27.97 11.58 41.42
C VAL A 209 28.48 11.15 42.79
N GLY A 210 29.81 11.09 42.90
CA GLY A 210 30.53 10.54 44.04
C GLY A 210 30.20 11.21 45.36
N VAL A 211 29.81 10.40 46.35
CA VAL A 211 29.95 10.75 47.76
C VAL A 211 31.36 10.36 48.18
N GLY A 212 32.30 11.30 48.00
CA GLY A 212 33.62 11.22 48.63
C GLY A 212 33.48 11.33 50.14
N ILE A 213 33.69 10.20 50.82
CA ILE A 213 33.81 10.11 52.28
C ILE A 213 34.99 10.98 52.73
N LEU A 214 34.70 12.09 53.40
CA LEU A 214 35.70 12.93 54.06
C LEU A 214 35.95 12.37 55.48
N LEU A 215 37.03 11.60 55.62
CA LEU A 215 37.55 11.13 56.90
C LEU A 215 38.10 12.30 57.71
N ARG A 216 37.42 12.68 58.81
CA ARG A 216 37.98 13.58 59.84
C ARG A 216 38.37 12.77 61.07
N LYS A 217 39.67 12.46 61.20
CA LYS A 217 40.25 11.82 62.39
C LYS A 217 40.55 12.88 63.44
N SER A 218 39.72 13.00 64.48
CA SER A 218 40.04 13.79 65.68
C SER A 218 40.97 13.00 66.61
N ARG A 219 42.22 13.46 66.77
CA ARG A 219 43.12 12.98 67.84
C ARG A 219 42.65 13.59 69.17
N LYS A 220 42.46 12.74 70.19
CA LYS A 220 42.43 13.17 71.59
C LYS A 220 43.87 13.35 72.08
N VAL A 221 44.11 14.50 72.71
CA VAL A 221 45.30 14.81 73.51
C VAL A 221 44.99 14.36 74.95
N TRP A 222 45.96 13.71 75.60
CA TRP A 222 46.07 13.68 77.06
C TRP A 222 46.99 14.82 77.48
#